data_AF-A0A971F1C8-F1
#
_entry.id   AF-A0A971F1C8-F1
#
_cell.length_a   1.000
_cell.length_b   1.000
_cell.length_c   1.000
_cell.angle_alpha   90.00
_cell.angle_beta   90.00
_cell.angle_gamma   90.00
#
_symmetry.space_group_name_H-M   'P 1'
#
loop_
_entity.id
_entity.type
_entity.pdbx_description
1 polymer ?
#
loop_
_entity_poly.entity_id
_entity_poly.type
_entity_poly.pdbx_seq_one_letter_code
_entity_poly.pdbx_strand_id
1 'polypeptide(L)'
;MSLLIDKFKEVLRTLLPVVILVLVLSFTIVDVESDVIMRFIVGGIMLLIGLAIFLWGVDLSMNPIGEHMSKEVATSKSLIKIAILSFFLGFLISVAEPDLLILGSQVEGASGGTMGATTIVYMVSIGVGALISLAVLRLLRDRPQYNTFMAITYSVIFVLAILVSEEFLAIAFDASGATTGALTTPFVLAISLGLSRIKGGKNAEENSFGLVGAMSAGPILAVMLLSIISGQKNIQGTAEEYVFAKGIIGPILDVLPTIFMESLVALLPIVILFFIFHFVKFKIPKEELWGIIKGLLLTLVGLTVFLTAVNSGFMDMGRIIGMQLAGMSPWLLVGIGFILGLIVVLVEPAVHVLGEQIEEVTGGHIPIKLIRMTLSIGVGIAIALSMVRIVVPEVKLWYFLIPGFAIAMLLSYRAEPVFVGIAYDAGGVASGPMTATFVLAFAQGAATIIDTADVLVDGFGVIAMVAMAPVLSLMILGTVFKHKRVVYPTIEKKEVKKSYLTEEINIQHDCIMAIVNRGFAEKVVDVAREAGATGATIIHGRGTDGHQEVVLPILNIELQPEKEIILFITRSHVSEAVADSLMGDLQLDQDGEIAVFVAPTEAMVKNHKAIESGNVIEGEQKVESEQKGK
;
A
#
# COMPACT_ATOMS: atom_id res chain seq x y z
N MET A 1 20.10 0.54 19.52
CA MET A 1 20.00 2.00 19.76
C MET A 1 19.85 2.79 18.45
N SER A 2 20.49 2.39 17.34
CA SER A 2 20.23 2.99 16.01
C SER A 2 18.76 2.89 15.60
N LEU A 3 18.16 1.70 15.69
CA LEU A 3 16.79 1.44 15.20
C LEU A 3 15.70 2.30 15.89
N LEU A 4 15.78 2.49 17.21
CA LEU A 4 14.86 3.36 17.94
C LEU A 4 15.03 4.84 17.55
N ILE A 5 16.28 5.29 17.32
CA ILE A 5 16.56 6.66 16.87
C ILE A 5 16.01 6.88 15.46
N ASP A 6 16.12 5.88 14.60
CA ASP A 6 15.57 5.94 13.24
C ASP A 6 14.04 6.00 13.28
N LYS A 7 13.38 5.18 14.11
CA LYS A 7 11.93 5.28 14.36
C LYS A 7 11.51 6.61 14.97
N PHE A 8 12.29 7.15 15.90
CA PHE A 8 12.02 8.47 16.45
C PHE A 8 12.11 9.57 15.38
N LYS A 9 13.11 9.52 14.49
CA LYS A 9 13.23 10.46 13.36
C LYS A 9 12.09 10.33 12.36
N GLU A 10 11.68 9.09 12.06
CA GLU A 10 10.55 8.77 11.19
C GLU A 10 9.24 9.37 11.73
N VAL A 11 8.92 9.08 12.99
CA VAL A 11 7.73 9.62 13.67
C VAL A 11 7.81 11.15 13.82
N LEU A 12 8.98 11.70 14.16
CA LEU A 12 9.15 13.15 14.29
C LEU A 12 8.89 13.88 12.96
N ARG A 13 9.39 13.36 11.83
CA ARG A 13 9.13 13.94 10.50
C ARG A 13 7.66 13.90 10.12
N THR A 14 6.93 12.90 10.60
CA THR A 14 5.49 12.73 10.38
C THR A 14 4.68 13.70 11.23
N LEU A 15 4.97 13.74 12.53
CA LEU A 15 4.17 14.47 13.51
C LEU A 15 4.43 15.97 13.49
N LEU A 16 5.68 16.39 13.33
CA LEU A 16 6.09 17.77 13.50
C LEU A 16 5.37 18.75 12.55
N PRO A 17 5.18 18.46 11.25
CA PRO A 17 4.45 19.36 10.35
C PRO A 17 3.00 19.59 10.77
N VAL A 18 2.32 18.55 11.27
CA VAL A 18 0.95 18.67 11.79
C VAL A 18 0.94 19.49 13.07
N VAL A 19 1.86 19.23 14.01
CA VAL A 19 2.00 20.01 15.25
C VAL A 19 2.26 21.48 14.95
N ILE A 20 3.15 21.79 14.01
CA ILE A 20 3.44 23.17 13.59
C ILE A 20 2.19 23.83 13.02
N LEU A 21 1.48 23.16 12.10
CA LEU A 21 0.25 23.69 11.53
C LEU A 21 -0.76 24.01 12.63
N VAL A 22 -0.99 23.07 13.54
CA VAL A 22 -1.93 23.22 14.66
C VAL A 22 -1.54 24.40 15.54
N LEU A 23 -0.27 24.50 15.96
CA LEU A 23 0.19 25.63 16.78
C LEU A 23 0.05 26.97 16.05
N VAL A 24 0.34 27.03 14.75
CA VAL A 24 0.13 28.25 13.96
C VAL A 24 -1.34 28.64 13.97
N LEU A 25 -2.26 27.69 13.74
CA LEU A 25 -3.70 27.97 13.80
C LEU A 25 -4.12 28.48 15.18
N SER A 26 -3.66 27.84 16.26
CA SER A 26 -4.00 28.22 17.64
C SER A 26 -3.45 29.59 18.08
N PHE A 27 -2.35 30.05 17.50
CA PHE A 27 -1.78 31.36 17.86
C PHE A 27 -2.21 32.50 16.92
N THR A 28 -2.84 32.19 15.79
CA THR A 28 -3.17 33.21 14.77
C THR A 28 -4.65 33.32 14.45
N ILE A 29 -5.38 32.21 14.41
CA ILE A 29 -6.75 32.16 13.89
C ILE A 29 -7.74 31.74 14.97
N VAL A 30 -7.42 30.70 15.73
CA VAL A 30 -8.34 30.06 16.67
C VAL A 30 -7.94 30.40 18.10
N ASP A 31 -8.89 30.90 18.90
CA ASP A 31 -8.67 31.10 20.33
C ASP A 31 -8.82 29.76 21.07
N VAL A 32 -7.73 29.28 21.67
CA VAL A 32 -7.66 27.99 22.37
C VAL A 32 -7.14 28.22 23.78
N GLU A 33 -7.81 27.64 24.76
CA GLU A 33 -7.40 27.77 26.17
C GLU A 33 -5.97 27.25 26.38
N SER A 34 -5.23 27.92 27.27
CA SER A 34 -3.81 27.62 27.51
C SER A 34 -3.57 26.19 27.99
N ASP A 35 -4.50 25.61 28.75
CA ASP A 35 -4.40 24.25 29.25
C ASP A 35 -4.55 23.21 28.12
N VAL A 36 -5.44 23.46 27.15
CA VAL A 36 -5.58 22.63 25.93
C VAL A 36 -4.31 22.69 25.09
N ILE A 37 -3.74 23.87 24.85
CA ILE A 37 -2.48 24.01 24.09
C ILE A 37 -1.35 23.24 24.78
N MET A 38 -1.21 23.38 26.10
CA MET A 38 -0.19 22.65 26.86
C MET A 38 -0.44 21.15 26.84
N ARG A 39 -1.70 20.71 26.93
CA ARG A 39 -2.07 19.29 26.83
C ARG A 39 -1.79 18.73 25.43
N PHE A 40 -2.01 19.52 24.38
CA PHE A 40 -1.63 19.16 23.01
C PHE A 40 -0.11 19.01 22.86
N ILE A 41 0.70 19.91 23.44
CA ILE A 41 2.17 19.82 23.38
C ILE A 41 2.68 18.60 24.16
N VAL A 42 2.20 18.38 25.40
CA VAL A 42 2.55 17.22 26.21
C VAL A 42 2.10 15.94 25.52
N GLY A 43 0.87 15.92 25.00
CA GLY A 43 0.33 14.87 24.16
C GLY A 43 1.18 14.62 22.92
N GLY A 44 1.71 15.65 22.26
CA GLY A 44 2.60 15.50 21.10
C GLY A 44 3.91 14.82 21.45
N ILE A 45 4.52 15.18 22.58
CA ILE A 45 5.73 14.51 23.06
C ILE A 45 5.43 13.05 23.42
N MET A 46 4.32 12.80 24.13
CA MET A 46 3.90 11.45 24.49
C MET A 46 3.56 10.60 23.26
N LEU A 47 2.83 11.15 22.28
CA LEU A 47 2.48 10.48 21.02
C LEU A 47 3.74 10.10 20.27
N LEU A 48 4.70 11.02 20.16
CA LEU A 48 5.97 10.76 19.49
C LEU A 48 6.75 9.62 20.15
N ILE A 49 6.88 9.64 21.48
CA ILE A 49 7.58 8.60 22.25
C ILE A 49 6.82 7.27 22.16
N GLY A 50 5.50 7.31 22.37
CA GLY A 50 4.62 6.14 22.35
C GLY A 50 4.63 5.43 21.00
N LEU A 51 4.44 6.18 19.91
CA LEU A 51 4.45 5.63 18.55
C LEU A 51 5.83 5.09 18.16
N ALA A 52 6.93 5.77 18.52
CA ALA A 52 8.27 5.27 18.24
C ALA A 52 8.59 3.96 18.99
N ILE A 53 8.21 3.87 20.28
CA ILE A 53 8.37 2.63 21.07
C ILE A 53 7.46 1.53 20.53
N PHE A 54 6.23 1.86 20.15
CA PHE A 54 5.26 0.94 19.56
C PHE A 54 5.79 0.32 18.27
N LEU A 55 6.20 1.14 17.30
CA LEU A 55 6.75 0.66 16.02
C LEU A 55 8.02 -0.17 16.23
N TRP A 56 8.87 0.21 17.19
CA TRP A 56 10.04 -0.60 17.53
C TRP A 56 9.66 -1.94 18.16
N GLY A 57 8.63 -1.99 19.01
CA GLY A 57 8.07 -3.23 19.55
C GLY A 57 7.50 -4.14 18.47
N VAL A 58 6.80 -3.57 17.48
CA VAL A 58 6.27 -4.25 16.30
C VAL A 58 7.39 -4.88 15.48
N ASP A 59 8.48 -4.14 15.22
CA ASP A 59 9.65 -4.65 14.49
C ASP A 59 10.29 -5.86 15.19
N LEU A 60 10.34 -5.86 16.53
CA LEU A 60 10.93 -6.94 17.32
C LEU A 60 10.00 -8.14 17.53
N SER A 61 8.68 -7.98 17.34
CA SER A 61 7.69 -9.02 17.65
C SER A 61 6.83 -9.39 16.45
N MET A 62 5.95 -8.49 16.01
CA MET A 62 4.96 -8.76 14.99
C MET A 62 5.57 -9.07 13.62
N ASN A 63 6.65 -8.39 13.22
CA ASN A 63 7.32 -8.67 11.95
C ASN A 63 7.89 -10.11 11.91
N PRO A 64 8.69 -10.57 12.89
CA PRO A 64 9.10 -11.98 12.99
C PRO A 64 7.92 -12.96 13.02
N ILE A 65 6.86 -12.65 13.79
CA ILE A 65 5.65 -13.49 13.86
C ILE A 65 5.05 -13.63 12.44
N GLY A 66 4.94 -12.53 11.71
CA GLY A 66 4.45 -12.47 10.33
C GLY A 66 5.28 -13.29 9.36
N GLU A 67 6.61 -13.19 9.45
CA GLU A 67 7.52 -13.94 8.58
C GLU A 67 7.34 -15.46 8.76
N HIS A 68 7.33 -15.94 10.01
CA HIS A 68 7.09 -17.36 10.32
C HIS A 68 5.70 -17.83 9.84
N MET A 69 4.68 -17.01 10.05
CA MET A 69 3.31 -17.32 9.61
C MET A 69 3.17 -17.34 8.09
N SER A 70 3.75 -16.36 7.38
CA SER A 70 3.69 -16.26 5.92
C SER A 70 4.36 -17.44 5.23
N LYS A 71 5.50 -17.91 5.77
CA LYS A 71 6.20 -19.10 5.28
C LYS A 71 5.35 -20.37 5.45
N GLU A 72 4.64 -20.51 6.57
CA GLU A 72 3.72 -21.64 6.79
C GLU A 72 2.53 -21.57 5.83
N VAL A 73 1.98 -20.38 5.56
CA VAL A 73 0.91 -20.18 4.56
C VAL A 73 1.40 -20.58 3.17
N ALA A 74 2.54 -20.07 2.74
CA ALA A 74 3.06 -20.28 1.38
C ALA A 74 3.49 -21.73 1.11
N THR A 75 3.99 -22.44 2.13
CA THR A 75 4.44 -23.84 1.99
C THR A 75 3.34 -24.87 2.23
N SER A 76 2.17 -24.44 2.72
CA SER A 76 1.05 -25.34 2.98
C SER A 76 0.46 -25.89 1.67
N LYS A 77 0.33 -27.21 1.58
CA LYS A 77 -0.34 -27.89 0.44
C LYS A 77 -1.86 -27.87 0.52
N SER A 78 -2.43 -27.47 1.67
CA SER A 78 -3.88 -27.50 1.89
C SER A 78 -4.46 -26.09 1.79
N LEU A 79 -5.34 -25.89 0.83
CA LEU A 79 -6.06 -24.63 0.61
C LEU A 79 -6.91 -24.24 1.83
N ILE A 80 -7.48 -25.21 2.55
CA ILE A 80 -8.24 -24.95 3.78
C ILE A 80 -7.31 -24.42 4.88
N LYS A 81 -6.11 -25.00 5.03
CA LYS A 81 -5.13 -24.52 6.01
C LYS A 81 -4.63 -23.13 5.67
N ILE A 82 -4.35 -22.86 4.39
CA ILE A 82 -4.02 -21.52 3.88
C ILE A 82 -5.11 -20.54 4.26
N ALA A 83 -6.37 -20.86 3.93
CA ALA A 83 -7.51 -19.99 4.18
C ALA A 83 -7.68 -19.68 5.68
N ILE A 84 -7.59 -20.70 6.54
CA ILE A 84 -7.73 -20.54 7.99
C ILE A 84 -6.58 -19.71 8.57
N LEU A 85 -5.33 -20.00 8.16
CA LEU A 85 -4.16 -19.26 8.65
C LEU A 85 -4.20 -17.79 8.22
N SER A 86 -4.49 -17.52 6.94
CA SER A 86 -4.64 -16.18 6.40
C SER A 86 -5.79 -15.42 7.07
N PHE A 87 -6.89 -16.10 7.39
CA PHE A 87 -8.00 -15.53 8.15
C PHE A 87 -7.56 -15.08 9.54
N PHE A 88 -6.96 -15.98 10.33
CA PHE A 88 -6.53 -15.64 11.69
C PHE A 88 -5.43 -14.57 11.71
N LEU A 89 -4.51 -14.64 10.75
CA LEU A 89 -3.47 -13.63 10.61
C LEU A 89 -4.07 -12.25 10.34
N GLY A 90 -5.03 -12.15 9.41
CA GLY A 90 -5.75 -10.90 9.13
C GLY A 90 -6.61 -10.41 10.28
N PHE A 91 -7.33 -11.33 10.93
CA PHE A 91 -8.15 -11.00 12.10
C PHE A 91 -7.30 -10.42 13.24
N LEU A 92 -6.22 -11.09 13.62
CA LEU A 92 -5.43 -10.71 14.79
C LEU A 92 -4.62 -9.44 14.58
N ILE A 93 -4.08 -9.23 13.38
CA ILE A 93 -3.36 -7.99 13.06
C ILE A 93 -4.30 -6.80 13.14
N SER A 94 -5.54 -6.95 12.64
CA SER A 94 -6.56 -5.89 12.68
C SER A 94 -7.08 -5.61 14.09
N VAL A 95 -7.26 -6.61 14.95
CA VAL A 95 -7.67 -6.39 16.36
C VAL A 95 -6.63 -5.55 17.11
N ALA A 96 -5.34 -5.74 16.76
CA ALA A 96 -4.24 -5.00 17.36
C ALA A 96 -3.97 -3.64 16.67
N GLU A 97 -4.72 -3.27 15.65
CA GLU A 97 -4.53 -2.03 14.90
C GLU A 97 -4.99 -0.83 15.76
N PRO A 98 -4.09 0.10 16.12
CA PRO A 98 -4.44 1.24 16.98
C PRO A 98 -5.53 2.12 16.38
N ASP A 99 -5.49 2.33 15.05
CA ASP A 99 -6.43 3.19 14.33
C ASP A 99 -7.86 2.63 14.38
N LEU A 100 -8.00 1.29 14.35
CA LEU A 100 -9.30 0.63 14.52
C LEU A 100 -9.82 0.74 15.96
N LEU A 101 -8.94 0.67 16.97
CA LEU A 101 -9.32 0.88 18.37
C LEU A 101 -9.82 2.32 18.58
N ILE A 102 -9.12 3.30 18.00
CA ILE A 102 -9.49 4.71 18.02
C ILE A 102 -10.84 4.93 17.34
N LEU A 103 -11.04 4.35 16.14
CA LEU A 103 -12.31 4.45 15.44
C LEU A 103 -13.45 3.84 16.27
N GLY A 104 -13.22 2.66 16.85
CA GLY A 104 -14.21 2.00 17.71
C GLY A 104 -14.64 2.89 18.87
N SER A 105 -13.69 3.52 19.56
CA SER A 105 -13.99 4.46 20.65
C SER A 105 -14.76 5.70 20.17
N GLN A 106 -14.40 6.24 19.01
CA GLN A 106 -15.11 7.38 18.42
C GLN A 106 -16.55 7.03 18.00
N VAL A 107 -16.76 5.84 17.44
CA VAL A 107 -18.10 5.33 17.09
C VAL A 107 -18.93 5.12 18.34
N GLU A 108 -18.36 4.57 19.41
CA GLU A 108 -19.05 4.38 20.68
C GLU A 108 -19.50 5.71 21.29
N GLY A 109 -18.60 6.70 21.37
CA GLY A 109 -18.94 8.04 21.89
C GLY A 109 -19.97 8.79 21.03
N ALA A 110 -19.82 8.75 19.70
CA ALA A 110 -20.77 9.41 18.80
C ALA A 110 -22.15 8.72 18.78
N SER A 111 -22.20 7.41 19.01
CA SER A 111 -23.44 6.61 19.05
C SER A 111 -24.14 6.60 20.41
N GLY A 112 -23.63 7.34 21.41
CA GLY A 112 -24.15 7.33 22.78
C GLY A 112 -24.10 5.95 23.43
N GLY A 113 -23.08 5.14 23.10
CA GLY A 113 -22.89 3.79 23.62
C GLY A 113 -23.77 2.70 22.99
N THR A 114 -24.60 3.04 21.99
CA THR A 114 -25.45 2.03 21.32
C THR A 114 -24.63 1.06 20.45
N MET A 115 -23.46 1.48 19.97
CA MET A 115 -22.50 0.66 19.26
C MET A 115 -21.19 0.58 20.06
N GLY A 116 -20.97 -0.54 20.75
CA GLY A 116 -19.75 -0.72 21.56
C GLY A 116 -18.49 -0.82 20.69
N ALA A 117 -17.40 -0.17 21.13
CA ALA A 117 -16.12 -0.16 20.44
C ALA A 117 -15.60 -1.57 20.17
N THR A 118 -15.69 -2.46 21.17
CA THR A 118 -15.25 -3.86 21.05
C THR A 118 -16.01 -4.63 19.97
N THR A 119 -17.31 -4.37 19.80
CA THR A 119 -18.12 -5.01 18.76
C THR A 119 -17.67 -4.56 17.37
N ILE A 120 -17.43 -3.25 17.19
CA ILE A 120 -16.89 -2.71 15.94
C ILE A 120 -15.53 -3.33 15.62
N VAL A 121 -14.59 -3.32 16.57
CA VAL A 121 -13.24 -3.86 16.38
C VAL A 121 -13.31 -5.33 15.93
N TYR A 122 -14.00 -6.20 16.66
CA TYR A 122 -14.05 -7.61 16.29
C TYR A 122 -14.80 -7.87 14.98
N MET A 123 -15.90 -7.19 14.73
CA MET A 123 -16.66 -7.36 13.49
C MET A 123 -15.81 -6.95 12.27
N VAL A 124 -15.17 -5.79 12.37
CA VAL A 124 -14.27 -5.28 11.33
C VAL A 124 -13.11 -6.26 11.10
N SER A 125 -12.48 -6.74 12.16
CA SER A 125 -11.38 -7.72 12.06
C SER A 125 -11.82 -9.06 11.45
N ILE A 126 -13.06 -9.51 11.68
CA ILE A 126 -13.61 -10.70 11.00
C ILE A 126 -13.69 -10.43 9.48
N GLY A 127 -14.16 -9.25 9.09
CA GLY A 127 -14.20 -8.80 7.70
C GLY A 127 -12.82 -8.81 7.04
N VAL A 128 -11.83 -8.20 7.71
CA VAL A 128 -10.41 -8.19 7.28
C VAL A 128 -9.90 -9.61 7.08
N GLY A 129 -10.06 -10.48 8.09
CA GLY A 129 -9.62 -11.88 8.02
C GLY A 129 -10.25 -12.63 6.85
N ALA A 130 -11.56 -12.46 6.63
CA ALA A 130 -12.27 -13.10 5.53
C ALA A 130 -11.73 -12.65 4.16
N LEU A 131 -11.52 -11.36 3.97
CA LEU A 131 -11.06 -10.83 2.69
C LEU A 131 -9.59 -11.11 2.42
N ILE A 132 -8.71 -11.06 3.43
CA ILE A 132 -7.32 -11.54 3.29
C ILE A 132 -7.30 -13.01 2.90
N SER A 133 -8.12 -13.85 3.53
CA SER A 133 -8.22 -15.27 3.20
C SER A 133 -8.59 -15.49 1.73
N LEU A 134 -9.63 -14.79 1.24
CA LEU A 134 -10.06 -14.86 -0.16
C LEU A 134 -8.99 -14.30 -1.12
N ALA A 135 -8.34 -13.20 -0.76
CA ALA A 135 -7.33 -12.54 -1.58
C ALA A 135 -6.05 -13.37 -1.69
N VAL A 136 -5.60 -14.03 -0.61
CA VAL A 136 -4.48 -14.97 -0.62
C VAL A 136 -4.79 -16.18 -1.50
N LEU A 137 -6.00 -16.74 -1.41
CA LEU A 137 -6.43 -17.84 -2.27
C LEU A 137 -6.48 -17.42 -3.75
N ARG A 138 -6.96 -16.21 -4.04
CA ARG A 138 -6.97 -15.61 -5.38
C ARG A 138 -5.55 -15.42 -5.90
N LEU A 139 -4.66 -14.86 -5.09
CA LEU A 139 -3.24 -14.66 -5.41
C LEU A 139 -2.58 -16.00 -5.73
N LEU A 140 -2.76 -17.05 -4.92
CA LEU A 140 -2.15 -18.35 -5.18
C LEU A 140 -2.71 -19.06 -6.42
N ARG A 141 -3.97 -18.83 -6.79
CA ARG A 141 -4.62 -19.47 -7.95
C ARG A 141 -4.52 -18.70 -9.27
N ASP A 142 -4.01 -17.47 -9.29
CA ASP A 142 -4.05 -16.53 -10.45
C ASP A 142 -5.46 -16.31 -11.04
N ARG A 143 -6.51 -16.63 -10.28
CA ARG A 143 -7.90 -16.56 -10.74
C ARG A 143 -8.81 -16.17 -9.57
N PRO A 144 -9.70 -15.18 -9.73
CA PRO A 144 -9.81 -14.25 -10.88
C PRO A 144 -8.67 -13.21 -10.91
N GLN A 145 -8.58 -12.45 -12.02
CA GLN A 145 -7.70 -11.26 -12.13
C GLN A 145 -8.06 -10.23 -11.05
N TYR A 146 -7.10 -9.37 -10.67
CA TYR A 146 -7.30 -8.46 -9.53
C TYR A 146 -8.44 -7.48 -9.78
N ASN A 147 -8.45 -6.85 -10.96
CA ASN A 147 -9.51 -5.94 -11.39
C ASN A 147 -10.91 -6.56 -11.24
N THR A 148 -11.06 -7.83 -11.63
CA THR A 148 -12.33 -8.57 -11.59
C THR A 148 -12.70 -8.93 -10.16
N PHE A 149 -11.72 -9.36 -9.35
CA PHE A 149 -11.92 -9.59 -7.92
C PHE A 149 -12.44 -8.34 -7.21
N MET A 150 -11.80 -7.19 -7.43
CA MET A 150 -12.21 -5.93 -6.84
C MET A 150 -13.55 -5.45 -7.39
N ALA A 151 -13.80 -5.57 -8.69
CA ALA A 151 -15.08 -5.21 -9.29
C ALA A 151 -16.25 -6.01 -8.70
N ILE A 152 -16.10 -7.32 -8.50
CA ILE A 152 -17.11 -8.15 -7.84
C ILE A 152 -17.32 -7.68 -6.40
N THR A 153 -16.24 -7.46 -5.67
CA THR A 153 -16.29 -7.10 -4.24
C THR A 153 -16.98 -5.74 -4.03
N TYR A 154 -16.60 -4.71 -4.78
CA TYR A 154 -17.23 -3.40 -4.71
C TYR A 154 -18.64 -3.37 -5.30
N SER A 155 -18.97 -4.23 -6.28
CA SER A 155 -20.36 -4.40 -6.73
C SER A 155 -21.25 -4.94 -5.62
N VAL A 156 -20.76 -5.91 -4.82
CA VAL A 156 -21.48 -6.38 -3.63
C VAL A 156 -21.64 -5.26 -2.61
N ILE A 157 -20.58 -4.49 -2.33
CA ILE A 157 -20.63 -3.33 -1.43
C ILE A 157 -21.70 -2.33 -1.88
N PHE A 158 -21.77 -2.01 -3.18
CA PHE A 158 -22.77 -1.07 -3.71
C PHE A 158 -24.19 -1.57 -3.58
N VAL A 159 -24.43 -2.88 -3.76
CA VAL A 159 -25.76 -3.47 -3.52
C VAL A 159 -26.13 -3.38 -2.05
N LEU A 160 -25.19 -3.69 -1.13
CA LEU A 160 -25.41 -3.58 0.30
C LEU A 160 -25.61 -2.13 0.76
N ALA A 161 -24.92 -1.17 0.15
CA ALA A 161 -25.03 0.24 0.47
C ALA A 161 -26.45 0.79 0.29
N ILE A 162 -27.27 0.21 -0.60
CA ILE A 162 -28.68 0.59 -0.79
C ILE A 162 -29.55 0.10 0.38
N LEU A 163 -29.09 -0.92 1.12
CA LEU A 163 -29.85 -1.57 2.20
C LEU A 163 -29.51 -1.02 3.60
N VAL A 164 -28.48 -0.18 3.70
CA VAL A 164 -27.89 0.30 4.95
C VAL A 164 -28.12 1.82 5.08
N SER A 165 -28.17 2.32 6.31
CA SER A 165 -28.38 3.74 6.59
C SER A 165 -27.12 4.59 6.37
N GLU A 166 -27.26 5.91 6.37
CA GLU A 166 -26.15 6.83 6.08
C GLU A 166 -25.07 6.80 7.17
N GLU A 167 -25.44 6.60 8.43
CA GLU A 167 -24.50 6.48 9.56
C GLU A 167 -23.65 5.23 9.41
N PHE A 168 -24.28 4.08 9.16
CA PHE A 168 -23.56 2.82 8.96
C PHE A 168 -22.74 2.83 7.69
N LEU A 169 -23.17 3.54 6.64
CA LEU A 169 -22.38 3.74 5.43
C LEU A 169 -21.09 4.51 5.73
N ALA A 170 -21.19 5.61 6.49
CA ALA A 170 -20.04 6.41 6.89
C ALA A 170 -19.06 5.61 7.76
N ILE A 171 -19.57 4.93 8.80
CA ILE A 171 -18.76 4.09 9.69
C ILE A 171 -18.12 2.93 8.94
N ALA A 172 -18.83 2.28 8.01
CA ALA A 172 -18.31 1.13 7.27
C ALA A 172 -17.10 1.50 6.40
N PHE A 173 -17.17 2.63 5.69
CA PHE A 173 -16.04 3.07 4.87
C PHE A 173 -14.92 3.71 5.70
N ASP A 174 -15.22 4.37 6.83
CA ASP A 174 -14.18 4.83 7.74
C ASP A 174 -13.42 3.65 8.38
N ALA A 175 -14.14 2.56 8.70
CA ALA A 175 -13.54 1.33 9.21
C ALA A 175 -12.55 0.70 8.22
N SER A 176 -12.79 0.82 6.92
CA SER A 176 -11.83 0.41 5.89
C SER A 176 -10.47 1.07 6.11
N GLY A 177 -10.46 2.41 6.20
CA GLY A 177 -9.23 3.17 6.35
C GLY A 177 -8.59 3.06 7.73
N ALA A 178 -9.37 2.73 8.77
CA ALA A 178 -8.84 2.49 10.11
C ALA A 178 -8.15 1.11 10.25
N THR A 179 -8.30 0.21 9.27
CA THR A 179 -7.61 -1.10 9.28
C THR A 179 -6.29 -1.11 8.53
N THR A 180 -5.85 0.03 8.01
CA THR A 180 -4.68 0.17 7.14
C THR A 180 -3.63 1.10 7.72
N GLY A 181 -3.59 1.18 9.05
CA GLY A 181 -2.64 1.99 9.79
C GLY A 181 -1.21 1.45 9.78
N ALA A 182 -0.39 2.03 10.67
CA ALA A 182 1.06 1.88 10.66
C ALA A 182 1.55 0.45 10.93
N LEU A 183 0.69 -0.44 11.42
CA LEU A 183 1.00 -1.83 11.75
C LEU A 183 0.51 -2.80 10.68
N THR A 184 -0.77 -2.73 10.31
CA THR A 184 -1.38 -3.70 9.38
C THR A 184 -0.86 -3.55 7.96
N THR A 185 -0.66 -2.33 7.46
CA THR A 185 -0.26 -2.08 6.06
C THR A 185 1.12 -2.68 5.72
N PRO A 186 2.21 -2.36 6.44
CA PRO A 186 3.53 -2.94 6.14
C PRO A 186 3.53 -4.46 6.26
N PHE A 187 2.80 -5.00 7.24
CA PHE A 187 2.69 -6.44 7.47
C PHE A 187 1.98 -7.16 6.32
N VAL A 188 0.84 -6.64 5.85
CA VAL A 188 0.08 -7.24 4.75
C VAL A 188 0.81 -7.08 3.42
N LEU A 189 1.48 -5.94 3.19
CA LEU A 189 2.36 -5.77 2.01
C LEU A 189 3.52 -6.77 2.02
N ALA A 190 4.16 -6.98 3.18
CA ALA A 190 5.23 -7.97 3.31
C ALA A 190 4.74 -9.39 2.99
N ILE A 191 3.52 -9.74 3.41
CA ILE A 191 2.89 -11.02 3.07
C ILE A 191 2.59 -11.11 1.57
N SER A 192 2.05 -10.05 0.97
CA SER A 192 1.78 -9.97 -0.47
C SER A 192 3.04 -10.22 -1.29
N LEU A 193 4.11 -9.47 -0.98
CA LEU A 193 5.43 -9.60 -1.61
C LEU A 193 6.05 -10.97 -1.37
N GLY A 194 6.02 -11.48 -0.13
CA GLY A 194 6.56 -12.79 0.21
C GLY A 194 5.85 -13.92 -0.54
N LEU A 195 4.52 -13.86 -0.63
CA LEU A 195 3.72 -14.85 -1.34
C LEU A 195 3.90 -14.75 -2.86
N SER A 196 3.98 -13.54 -3.41
CA SER A 196 4.23 -13.30 -4.84
C SER A 196 5.61 -13.83 -5.26
N ARG A 197 6.67 -13.57 -4.46
CA ARG A 197 8.04 -14.06 -4.71
C ARG A 197 8.12 -15.59 -4.69
N ILE A 198 7.46 -16.24 -3.73
CA ILE A 198 7.44 -17.71 -3.63
C ILE A 198 6.67 -18.33 -4.81
N LYS A 199 5.59 -17.68 -5.25
CA LYS A 199 4.80 -18.14 -6.38
C LYS A 199 5.54 -18.01 -7.71
N GLY A 200 6.16 -16.85 -7.95
CA GLY A 200 6.82 -16.50 -9.21
C GLY A 200 5.84 -16.44 -10.41
N GLY A 201 6.39 -16.26 -11.61
CA GLY A 201 5.64 -16.26 -12.88
C GLY A 201 5.52 -14.89 -13.55
N LYS A 202 4.82 -14.84 -14.69
CA LYS A 202 4.70 -13.65 -15.56
C LYS A 202 4.05 -12.45 -14.87
N ASN A 203 3.17 -12.69 -13.91
CA ASN A 203 2.41 -11.65 -13.20
C ASN A 203 2.99 -11.34 -11.81
N ALA A 204 4.27 -11.62 -11.56
CA ALA A 204 4.87 -11.44 -10.23
C ALA A 204 4.80 -9.99 -9.72
N GLU A 205 5.00 -9.00 -10.59
CA GLU A 205 4.87 -7.59 -10.23
C GLU A 205 3.42 -7.20 -9.94
N GLU A 206 2.46 -7.60 -10.79
CA GLU A 206 1.03 -7.36 -10.55
C GLU A 206 0.57 -8.00 -9.23
N ASN A 207 0.99 -9.24 -8.98
CA ASN A 207 0.65 -10.00 -7.78
C ASN A 207 1.37 -9.51 -6.52
N SER A 208 2.36 -8.60 -6.65
CA SER A 208 3.03 -8.00 -5.50
C SER A 208 2.12 -7.02 -4.75
N PHE A 209 1.13 -6.44 -5.44
CA PHE A 209 0.21 -5.45 -4.91
C PHE A 209 -1.25 -5.92 -4.95
N GLY A 210 -2.11 -5.22 -4.22
CA GLY A 210 -3.56 -5.40 -4.19
C GLY A 210 -4.09 -6.16 -2.97
N LEU A 211 -3.22 -6.74 -2.14
CA LEU A 211 -3.65 -7.47 -0.94
C LEU A 211 -4.18 -6.53 0.15
N VAL A 212 -3.58 -5.36 0.33
CA VAL A 212 -4.05 -4.33 1.28
C VAL A 212 -5.39 -3.76 0.82
N GLY A 213 -5.53 -3.49 -0.47
CA GLY A 213 -6.78 -3.02 -1.06
C GLY A 213 -7.92 -4.05 -0.95
N ALA A 214 -7.61 -5.33 -1.12
CA ALA A 214 -8.57 -6.42 -0.94
C ALA A 214 -9.01 -6.55 0.53
N MET A 215 -8.04 -6.48 1.45
CA MET A 215 -8.29 -6.48 2.89
C MET A 215 -9.23 -5.34 3.29
N SER A 216 -8.99 -4.13 2.78
CA SER A 216 -9.74 -2.90 3.09
C SER A 216 -11.23 -2.99 2.75
N ALA A 217 -11.60 -3.81 1.76
CA ALA A 217 -13.01 -4.07 1.45
C ALA A 217 -13.74 -4.92 2.51
N GLY A 218 -13.00 -5.67 3.33
CA GLY A 218 -13.52 -6.54 4.38
C GLY A 218 -14.26 -5.79 5.51
N PRO A 219 -13.64 -4.77 6.12
CA PRO A 219 -14.29 -3.86 7.07
C PRO A 219 -15.64 -3.31 6.59
N ILE A 220 -15.68 -2.84 5.32
CA ILE A 220 -16.88 -2.25 4.71
C ILE A 220 -18.01 -3.28 4.71
N LEU A 221 -17.72 -4.47 4.19
CA LEU A 221 -18.68 -5.57 4.14
C LEU A 221 -19.14 -6.00 5.54
N ALA A 222 -18.22 -6.08 6.50
CA ALA A 222 -18.54 -6.53 7.86
C ALA A 222 -19.47 -5.56 8.60
N VAL A 223 -19.21 -4.25 8.53
CA VAL A 223 -20.07 -3.24 9.17
C VAL A 223 -21.42 -3.13 8.48
N MET A 224 -21.48 -3.22 7.15
CA MET A 224 -22.76 -3.25 6.42
C MET A 224 -23.59 -4.49 6.77
N LEU A 225 -22.95 -5.66 6.84
CA LEU A 225 -23.62 -6.90 7.27
C LEU A 225 -24.08 -6.83 8.72
N LEU A 226 -23.28 -6.22 9.61
CA LEU A 226 -23.69 -5.99 11.00
C LEU A 226 -24.98 -5.17 11.07
N SER A 227 -25.09 -4.07 10.31
CA SER A 227 -26.32 -3.25 10.24
C SER A 227 -27.54 -4.07 9.77
N ILE A 228 -27.37 -4.86 8.71
CA ILE A 228 -28.45 -5.68 8.14
C ILE A 228 -28.89 -6.77 9.12
N ILE A 229 -27.93 -7.43 9.78
CA ILE A 229 -28.20 -8.53 10.72
C ILE A 229 -28.78 -8.01 12.03
N SER A 230 -28.30 -6.87 12.54
CA SER A 230 -28.82 -6.25 13.76
C SER A 230 -30.21 -5.64 13.55
N GLY A 231 -30.60 -5.38 12.29
CA GLY A 231 -31.85 -4.72 11.94
C GLY A 231 -31.91 -3.24 12.36
N GLN A 232 -30.78 -2.68 12.83
CA GLN A 232 -30.67 -1.28 13.18
C GLN A 232 -30.61 -0.44 11.91
N LYS A 233 -31.68 0.32 11.67
CA LYS A 233 -31.78 1.22 10.51
C LYS A 233 -31.40 2.66 10.80
N ASN A 234 -31.29 3.04 12.08
CA ASN A 234 -30.80 4.33 12.54
C ASN A 234 -30.10 4.11 13.89
N ILE A 235 -29.07 4.89 14.18
CA ILE A 235 -28.44 4.96 15.50
C ILE A 235 -29.25 5.97 16.33
N GLN A 236 -29.95 5.49 17.37
CA GLN A 236 -30.88 6.31 18.18
C GLN A 236 -30.20 7.02 19.37
N GLY A 237 -28.89 6.90 19.52
CA GLY A 237 -28.14 7.58 20.58
C GLY A 237 -27.89 9.04 20.22
N THR A 238 -28.08 9.93 21.18
CA THR A 238 -27.55 11.29 21.10
C THR A 238 -26.06 11.23 21.42
N ALA A 239 -25.21 11.82 20.57
CA ALA A 239 -23.80 11.98 20.85
C ALA A 239 -23.61 12.62 22.24
N GLU A 240 -22.67 12.10 23.04
CA GLU A 240 -22.37 12.70 24.34
C GLU A 240 -21.89 14.14 24.14
N GLU A 241 -22.41 15.07 24.95
CA GLU A 241 -22.00 16.47 24.88
C GLU A 241 -20.51 16.56 25.22
N TYR A 242 -19.72 17.17 24.34
CA TYR A 242 -18.27 17.24 24.53
C TYR A 242 -17.95 18.16 25.71
N VAL A 243 -17.47 17.59 26.81
CA VAL A 243 -17.05 18.33 27.99
C VAL A 243 -15.56 18.62 27.93
N PHE A 244 -15.19 19.90 27.99
CA PHE A 244 -13.79 20.33 28.07
C PHE A 244 -13.14 19.76 29.34
N ALA A 245 -12.19 18.83 29.15
CA ALA A 245 -11.36 18.36 30.24
C ALA A 245 -10.48 19.52 30.73
N LYS A 246 -10.52 19.83 32.02
CA LYS A 246 -9.75 20.93 32.61
C LYS A 246 -8.37 20.45 33.07
N GLY A 247 -7.34 21.22 32.73
CA GLY A 247 -5.97 20.95 33.16
C GLY A 247 -5.20 19.99 32.25
N ILE A 248 -3.94 19.76 32.61
CA ILE A 248 -2.94 19.12 31.73
C ILE A 248 -2.73 17.65 32.11
N ILE A 249 -2.31 17.36 33.36
CA ILE A 249 -1.88 16.03 33.78
C ILE A 249 -3.05 15.15 34.24
N GLY A 250 -4.08 15.74 34.86
CA GLY A 250 -5.25 15.00 35.37
C GLY A 250 -5.92 14.13 34.29
N PRO A 251 -6.37 14.72 33.16
CA PRO A 251 -7.02 13.97 32.08
C PRO A 251 -6.15 12.84 31.50
N ILE A 252 -4.82 13.03 31.48
CA ILE A 252 -3.87 12.01 31.01
C ILE A 252 -3.83 10.81 31.98
N LEU A 253 -3.72 11.09 33.29
CA LEU A 253 -3.65 10.04 34.32
C LEU A 253 -4.95 9.29 34.50
N ASP A 254 -6.09 9.95 34.30
CA ASP A 254 -7.42 9.34 34.48
C ASP A 254 -7.73 8.30 33.39
N VAL A 255 -7.29 8.58 32.15
CA VAL A 255 -7.54 7.72 30.99
C VAL A 255 -6.53 6.56 30.89
N LEU A 256 -5.32 6.72 31.43
CA LEU A 256 -4.21 5.76 31.29
C LEU A 256 -4.55 4.32 31.76
N PRO A 257 -5.18 4.07 32.93
CA PRO A 257 -5.50 2.71 33.38
C PRO A 257 -6.46 1.97 32.44
N THR A 258 -7.46 2.68 31.93
CA THR A 258 -8.45 2.14 31.00
C THR A 258 -7.78 1.78 29.67
N ILE A 259 -6.99 2.70 29.11
CA ILE A 259 -6.24 2.48 27.87
C ILE A 259 -5.23 1.33 28.01
N PHE A 260 -4.59 1.17 29.17
CA PHE A 260 -3.70 0.03 29.42
C PHE A 260 -4.44 -1.30 29.33
N MET A 261 -5.64 -1.39 29.93
CA MET A 261 -6.46 -2.60 29.87
C MET A 261 -6.96 -2.88 28.45
N GLU A 262 -7.41 -1.85 27.72
CA GLU A 262 -7.80 -1.98 26.32
C GLU A 262 -6.65 -2.46 25.45
N SER A 263 -5.46 -1.87 25.60
CA SER A 263 -4.24 -2.26 24.89
C SER A 263 -3.83 -3.70 25.19
N LEU A 264 -3.97 -4.13 26.46
CA LEU A 264 -3.69 -5.49 26.88
C LEU A 264 -4.66 -6.49 26.23
N VAL A 265 -5.96 -6.19 26.24
CA VAL A 265 -7.00 -7.04 25.63
C VAL A 265 -6.84 -7.09 24.10
N ALA A 266 -6.46 -5.98 23.46
CA ALA A 266 -6.22 -5.92 22.02
C ALA A 266 -5.02 -6.79 21.58
N LEU A 267 -3.94 -6.81 22.36
CA LEU A 267 -2.76 -7.63 22.05
C LEU A 267 -2.90 -9.10 22.47
N LEU A 268 -3.77 -9.42 23.43
CA LEU A 268 -3.87 -10.77 23.97
C LEU A 268 -4.13 -11.87 22.90
N PRO A 269 -5.03 -11.69 21.91
CA PRO A 269 -5.28 -12.68 20.88
C PRO A 269 -4.04 -13.05 20.05
N ILE A 270 -3.22 -12.07 19.67
CA ILE A 270 -2.01 -12.32 18.86
C ILE A 270 -0.94 -13.05 19.69
N VAL A 271 -0.81 -12.68 20.97
CA VAL A 271 0.10 -13.34 21.91
C VAL A 271 -0.29 -14.81 22.09
N ILE A 272 -1.58 -15.08 22.29
CA ILE A 272 -2.10 -16.45 22.41
C ILE A 272 -1.81 -17.25 21.15
N LEU A 273 -2.14 -16.73 19.96
CA LEU A 273 -1.90 -17.44 18.72
C LEU A 273 -0.42 -17.75 18.52
N PHE A 274 0.45 -16.75 18.74
CA PHE A 274 1.88 -16.91 18.62
C PHE A 274 2.41 -18.06 19.50
N PHE A 275 2.05 -18.07 20.79
CA PHE A 275 2.52 -19.13 21.68
C PHE A 275 1.98 -20.51 21.30
N ILE A 276 0.73 -20.61 20.83
CA ILE A 276 0.17 -21.87 20.30
C ILE A 276 1.04 -22.38 19.13
N PHE A 277 1.33 -21.53 18.14
CA PHE A 277 2.14 -21.95 16.98
C PHE A 277 3.60 -22.17 17.32
N HIS A 278 4.15 -21.42 18.27
CA HIS A 278 5.51 -21.63 18.76
C HIS A 278 5.68 -23.05 19.33
N PHE A 279 4.76 -23.48 20.20
CA PHE A 279 4.82 -24.79 20.84
C PHE A 279 4.49 -25.95 19.88
N VAL A 280 3.64 -25.72 18.88
CA VAL A 280 3.19 -26.78 17.96
C VAL A 280 4.10 -26.91 16.72
N LYS A 281 4.57 -25.79 16.17
CA LYS A 281 5.09 -25.72 14.78
C LYS A 281 6.43 -25.00 14.65
N PHE A 282 6.52 -23.73 15.03
CA PHE A 282 7.67 -22.88 14.68
C PHE A 282 8.96 -23.30 15.37
N LYS A 283 8.89 -23.75 16.63
CA LYS A 283 10.06 -24.18 17.43
C LYS A 283 11.23 -23.20 17.34
N ILE A 284 10.90 -21.92 17.51
CA ILE A 284 11.81 -20.78 17.36
C ILE A 284 12.98 -20.88 18.36
N PRO A 285 14.23 -20.55 17.97
CA PRO A 285 15.36 -20.51 18.91
C PRO A 285 15.10 -19.54 20.07
N LYS A 286 15.65 -19.86 21.25
CA LYS A 286 15.38 -19.11 22.50
C LYS A 286 15.73 -17.62 22.38
N GLU A 287 16.79 -17.28 21.66
CA GLU A 287 17.23 -15.89 21.48
C GLU A 287 16.18 -15.05 20.75
N GLU A 288 15.66 -15.57 19.65
CA GLU A 288 14.61 -14.93 18.86
C GLU A 288 13.28 -14.88 19.63
N LEU A 289 12.91 -15.94 20.36
CA LEU A 289 11.74 -15.95 21.24
C LEU A 289 11.80 -14.84 22.30
N TRP A 290 12.97 -14.65 22.94
CA TRP A 290 13.16 -13.57 23.91
C TRP A 290 13.11 -12.18 23.25
N GLY A 291 13.55 -12.07 22.00
CA GLY A 291 13.35 -10.89 21.17
C GLY A 291 11.87 -10.56 20.99
N ILE A 292 11.06 -11.54 20.60
CA ILE A 292 9.62 -11.40 20.41
C ILE A 292 8.91 -11.03 21.71
N ILE A 293 9.24 -11.66 22.84
CA ILE A 293 8.63 -11.33 24.15
C ILE A 293 8.94 -9.89 24.55
N LYS A 294 10.19 -9.44 24.39
CA LYS A 294 10.57 -8.04 24.65
C LYS A 294 9.83 -7.09 23.71
N GLY A 295 9.73 -7.46 22.43
CA GLY A 295 8.97 -6.71 21.44
C GLY A 295 7.50 -6.55 21.85
N LEU A 296 6.82 -7.63 22.26
CA LEU A 296 5.43 -7.60 22.71
C LEU A 296 5.23 -6.69 23.93
N LEU A 297 6.15 -6.70 24.90
CA LEU A 297 6.11 -5.79 26.05
C LEU A 297 6.30 -4.33 25.62
N LEU A 298 7.22 -4.05 24.70
CA LEU A 298 7.42 -2.71 24.14
C LEU A 298 6.20 -2.25 23.34
N THR A 299 5.57 -3.13 22.57
CA THR A 299 4.33 -2.85 21.84
C THR A 299 3.22 -2.45 22.81
N LEU A 300 3.03 -3.18 23.92
CA LEU A 300 2.03 -2.85 24.94
C LEU A 300 2.28 -1.47 25.57
N VAL A 301 3.52 -1.19 25.98
CA VAL A 301 3.89 0.09 26.59
C VAL A 301 3.74 1.24 25.59
N GLY A 302 4.26 1.06 24.38
CA GLY A 302 4.18 2.06 23.31
C GLY A 302 2.73 2.36 22.92
N LEU A 303 1.92 1.32 22.73
CA LEU A 303 0.50 1.44 22.40
C LEU A 303 -0.27 2.19 23.49
N THR A 304 -0.03 1.84 24.76
CA THR A 304 -0.68 2.50 25.90
C THR A 304 -0.36 3.99 25.94
N VAL A 305 0.93 4.36 25.80
CA VAL A 305 1.36 5.77 25.81
C VAL A 305 0.82 6.51 24.59
N PHE A 306 0.85 5.89 23.41
CA PHE A 306 0.32 6.44 22.17
C PHE A 306 -1.18 6.73 22.26
N LEU A 307 -1.99 5.73 22.62
CA LEU A 307 -3.44 5.88 22.73
C LEU A 307 -3.83 6.86 23.84
N THR A 308 -3.10 6.90 24.95
CA THR A 308 -3.34 7.90 26.02
C THR A 308 -3.12 9.30 25.48
N ALA A 309 -2.01 9.54 24.75
CA ALA A 309 -1.68 10.85 24.19
C ALA A 309 -2.69 11.31 23.12
N VAL A 310 -3.17 10.37 22.31
CA VAL A 310 -4.17 10.61 21.29
C VAL A 310 -5.51 11.01 21.91
N ASN A 311 -5.99 10.22 22.88
CA ASN A 311 -7.29 10.43 23.52
C ASN A 311 -7.34 11.68 24.40
N SER A 312 -6.26 11.98 25.10
CA SER A 312 -6.22 13.10 26.05
C SER A 312 -5.70 14.40 25.45
N GLY A 313 -5.15 14.43 24.23
CA GLY A 313 -4.50 15.63 23.68
C GLY A 313 -4.82 15.90 22.22
N PHE A 314 -4.47 14.98 21.32
CA PHE A 314 -4.57 15.22 19.88
C PHE A 314 -6.02 15.32 19.38
N MET A 315 -6.89 14.39 19.79
CA MET A 315 -8.28 14.40 19.32
C MET A 315 -9.04 15.62 19.87
N ASP A 316 -8.80 16.00 21.12
CA ASP A 316 -9.38 17.20 21.72
C ASP A 316 -9.02 18.46 20.95
N MET A 317 -7.72 18.61 20.63
CA MET A 317 -7.25 19.74 19.83
C MET A 317 -7.88 19.77 18.43
N GLY A 318 -8.00 18.60 17.79
CA GLY A 318 -8.68 18.44 16.50
C GLY A 318 -10.12 18.94 16.57
N ARG A 319 -10.90 18.46 17.54
CA ARG A 319 -12.31 18.87 17.74
C ARG A 319 -12.42 20.38 17.96
N ILE A 320 -11.59 20.95 18.81
CA ILE A 320 -11.64 22.38 19.14
C ILE A 320 -11.33 23.25 17.92
N ILE A 321 -10.30 22.91 17.14
CA ILE A 321 -10.01 23.62 15.89
C ILE A 321 -11.17 23.48 14.90
N GLY A 322 -11.74 22.28 14.77
CA GLY A 322 -12.89 22.02 13.92
C GLY A 322 -14.08 22.91 14.27
N MET A 323 -14.46 22.91 15.55
CA MET A 323 -15.57 23.71 16.10
C MET A 323 -15.37 25.21 15.81
N GLN A 324 -14.19 25.74 16.14
CA GLN A 324 -13.90 27.17 16.01
C GLN A 324 -13.83 27.62 14.55
N LEU A 325 -13.15 26.86 13.68
CA LEU A 325 -13.07 27.21 12.26
C LEU A 325 -14.44 27.14 11.57
N ALA A 326 -15.25 26.14 11.90
CA ALA A 326 -16.62 26.03 11.40
C ALA A 326 -17.50 27.20 11.85
N GLY A 327 -17.37 27.63 13.12
CA GLY A 327 -18.07 28.80 13.65
C GLY A 327 -17.62 30.14 13.06
N MET A 328 -16.37 30.25 12.60
CA MET A 328 -15.83 31.48 12.02
C MET A 328 -16.21 31.65 10.53
N SER A 329 -15.87 30.67 9.69
CA SER A 329 -16.10 30.75 8.25
C SER A 329 -16.01 29.39 7.57
N PRO A 330 -17.05 28.97 6.83
CA PRO A 330 -17.02 27.72 6.07
C PRO A 330 -15.88 27.63 5.05
N TRP A 331 -15.51 28.74 4.41
CA TRP A 331 -14.42 28.76 3.43
C TRP A 331 -13.05 28.55 4.08
N LEU A 332 -12.88 29.04 5.30
CA LEU A 332 -11.67 28.84 6.08
C LEU A 332 -11.55 27.38 6.52
N LEU A 333 -12.65 26.77 6.97
CA LEU A 333 -12.72 25.35 7.29
C LEU A 333 -12.30 24.48 6.09
N VAL A 334 -12.85 24.75 4.90
CA VAL A 334 -12.51 24.03 3.66
C VAL A 334 -11.05 24.23 3.27
N GLY A 335 -10.55 25.46 3.33
CA GLY A 335 -9.15 25.77 3.00
C GLY A 335 -8.15 25.13 3.94
N ILE A 336 -8.41 25.14 5.25
CA ILE A 336 -7.58 24.45 6.25
C ILE A 336 -7.68 22.93 6.09
N GLY A 337 -8.87 22.40 5.81
CA GLY A 337 -9.06 20.98 5.50
C GLY A 337 -8.20 20.53 4.31
N PHE A 338 -8.14 21.33 3.24
CA PHE A 338 -7.27 21.07 2.10
C PHE A 338 -5.78 21.00 2.49
N ILE A 339 -5.29 22.01 3.24
CA ILE A 339 -3.90 22.08 3.69
C ILE A 339 -3.56 20.92 4.63
N LEU A 340 -4.46 20.60 5.55
CA LEU A 340 -4.32 19.48 6.48
C LEU A 340 -4.19 18.16 5.70
N GLY A 341 -5.05 17.93 4.71
CA GLY A 341 -4.99 16.73 3.88
C GLY A 341 -3.71 16.60 3.04
N LEU A 342 -3.22 17.72 2.49
CA LEU A 342 -1.92 17.75 1.80
C LEU A 342 -0.79 17.32 2.74
N ILE A 343 -0.73 17.92 3.94
CA ILE A 343 0.36 17.68 4.91
C ILE A 343 0.32 16.25 5.43
N VAL A 344 -0.84 15.78 5.90
CA VAL A 344 -0.97 14.47 6.54
C VAL A 344 -0.50 13.35 5.61
N VAL A 345 -0.92 13.36 4.33
CA VAL A 345 -0.48 12.33 3.37
C VAL A 345 0.96 12.51 2.92
N LEU A 346 1.43 13.75 2.79
CA LEU A 346 2.81 14.01 2.38
C LEU A 346 3.81 13.42 3.38
N VAL A 347 3.45 13.42 4.67
CA VAL A 347 4.33 13.03 5.76
C VAL A 347 4.02 11.63 6.31
N GLU A 348 2.99 10.95 5.80
CA GLU A 348 2.58 9.61 6.22
C GLU A 348 3.67 8.56 5.90
N PRO A 349 4.20 7.84 6.91
CA PRO A 349 5.23 6.82 6.72
C PRO A 349 4.78 5.68 5.80
N ALA A 350 3.53 5.25 5.94
CA ALA A 350 3.02 4.14 5.15
C ALA A 350 2.99 4.47 3.66
N VAL A 351 2.68 5.72 3.29
CA VAL A 351 2.73 6.22 1.91
C VAL A 351 4.16 6.23 1.36
N HIS A 352 5.14 6.56 2.21
CA HIS A 352 6.55 6.50 1.84
C HIS A 352 7.01 5.06 1.58
N VAL A 353 6.68 4.11 2.47
CA VAL A 353 7.02 2.70 2.33
C VAL A 353 6.37 2.10 1.08
N LEU A 354 5.09 2.38 0.83
CA LEU A 354 4.42 1.95 -0.40
C LEU A 354 5.12 2.53 -1.63
N GLY A 355 5.48 3.81 -1.60
CA GLY A 355 6.21 4.46 -2.70
C GLY A 355 7.57 3.82 -2.99
N GLU A 356 8.33 3.45 -1.95
CA GLU A 356 9.59 2.72 -2.10
C GLU A 356 9.39 1.32 -2.68
N GLN A 357 8.37 0.60 -2.23
CA GLN A 357 8.04 -0.73 -2.77
C GLN A 357 7.61 -0.64 -4.24
N ILE A 358 6.82 0.37 -4.61
CA ILE A 358 6.46 0.63 -6.01
C ILE A 358 7.71 0.89 -6.82
N GLU A 359 8.60 1.75 -6.34
CA GLU A 359 9.83 2.10 -7.05
C GLU A 359 10.80 0.90 -7.14
N GLU A 360 10.85 0.01 -6.14
CA GLU A 360 11.67 -1.20 -6.20
C GLU A 360 11.08 -2.24 -7.17
N VAL A 361 9.77 -2.50 -7.09
CA VAL A 361 9.07 -3.54 -7.87
C VAL A 361 8.93 -3.15 -9.34
N THR A 362 8.70 -1.87 -9.64
CA THR A 362 8.58 -1.37 -11.03
C THR A 362 9.92 -1.12 -11.68
N GLY A 363 11.01 -1.55 -11.02
CA GLY A 363 12.36 -1.15 -11.38
C GLY A 363 12.44 0.35 -11.57
N GLY A 364 11.72 1.13 -10.75
CA GLY A 364 11.47 2.58 -10.63
C GLY A 364 11.19 3.39 -11.87
N HIS A 365 10.51 2.75 -12.82
CA HIS A 365 9.72 3.46 -13.81
C HIS A 365 8.70 4.42 -13.17
N ILE A 366 8.15 4.05 -12.01
CA ILE A 366 7.22 4.89 -11.23
C ILE A 366 7.98 5.51 -10.05
N PRO A 367 8.34 6.82 -10.11
CA PRO A 367 9.11 7.45 -9.04
C PRO A 367 8.24 7.75 -7.81
N ILE A 368 8.80 7.54 -6.62
CA ILE A 368 8.11 7.80 -5.35
C ILE A 368 7.52 9.21 -5.23
N LYS A 369 8.20 10.21 -5.79
CA LYS A 369 7.76 11.62 -5.77
C LYS A 369 6.41 11.81 -6.49
N LEU A 370 6.20 11.09 -7.60
CA LEU A 370 4.97 11.16 -8.37
C LEU A 370 3.80 10.56 -7.57
N ILE A 371 4.02 9.41 -6.94
CA ILE A 371 3.03 8.76 -6.07
C ILE A 371 2.65 9.69 -4.92
N ARG A 372 3.64 10.15 -4.13
CA ARG A 372 3.39 11.01 -2.96
C ARG A 372 2.60 12.27 -3.32
N MET A 373 2.99 12.97 -4.38
CA MET A 373 2.32 14.20 -4.80
C MET A 373 0.89 13.96 -5.32
N THR A 374 0.69 12.90 -6.12
CA THR A 374 -0.63 12.54 -6.64
C THR A 374 -1.58 12.22 -5.49
N LEU A 375 -1.10 11.44 -4.53
CA LEU A 375 -1.85 11.07 -3.33
C LEU A 375 -2.16 12.28 -2.45
N SER A 376 -1.17 13.13 -2.16
CA SER A 376 -1.38 14.34 -1.36
C SER A 376 -2.44 15.25 -1.98
N ILE A 377 -2.36 15.53 -3.27
CA ILE A 377 -3.34 16.39 -3.95
C ILE A 377 -4.73 15.76 -3.91
N GLY A 378 -4.84 14.46 -4.24
CA GLY A 378 -6.11 13.75 -4.21
C GLY A 378 -6.77 13.80 -2.82
N VAL A 379 -6.00 13.52 -1.76
CA VAL A 379 -6.51 13.51 -0.39
C VAL A 379 -6.78 14.92 0.15
N GLY A 380 -5.96 15.91 -0.20
CA GLY A 380 -6.25 17.32 0.10
C GLY A 380 -7.61 17.74 -0.45
N ILE A 381 -7.89 17.41 -1.72
CA ILE A 381 -9.21 17.65 -2.33
C ILE A 381 -10.30 16.86 -1.60
N ALA A 382 -10.06 15.61 -1.22
CA ALA A 382 -11.03 14.76 -0.54
C ALA A 382 -11.45 15.31 0.83
N ILE A 383 -10.48 15.77 1.63
CA ILE A 383 -10.76 16.38 2.94
C ILE A 383 -11.44 17.74 2.75
N ALA A 384 -11.05 18.55 1.76
CA ALA A 384 -11.75 19.80 1.44
C ALA A 384 -13.22 19.54 1.06
N LEU A 385 -13.49 18.53 0.22
CA LEU A 385 -14.85 18.13 -0.14
C LEU A 385 -15.62 17.54 1.05
N SER A 386 -14.93 16.89 1.98
CA SER A 386 -15.53 16.44 3.24
C SER A 386 -15.96 17.62 4.11
N MET A 387 -15.19 18.72 4.14
CA MET A 387 -15.62 19.95 4.82
C MET A 387 -16.81 20.61 4.12
N VAL A 388 -16.83 20.62 2.78
CA VAL A 388 -18.00 21.11 2.01
C VAL A 388 -19.24 20.29 2.34
N ARG A 389 -19.10 18.97 2.47
CA ARG A 389 -20.17 18.06 2.86
C ARG A 389 -20.76 18.41 4.23
N ILE A 390 -19.92 18.69 5.23
CA ILE A 390 -20.38 19.08 6.57
C ILE A 390 -21.11 20.44 6.53
N VAL A 391 -20.64 21.36 5.70
CA VAL A 391 -21.20 22.71 5.57
C VAL A 391 -22.52 22.73 4.78
N VAL A 392 -22.66 21.87 3.77
CA VAL A 392 -23.78 21.88 2.83
C VAL A 392 -24.67 20.64 3.06
N PRO A 393 -25.85 20.79 3.69
CA PRO A 393 -26.69 19.66 4.11
C PRO A 393 -27.17 18.77 2.95
N GLU A 394 -27.23 19.33 1.74
CA GLU A 394 -27.68 18.60 0.55
C GLU A 394 -26.62 17.62 0.04
N VAL A 395 -25.35 17.82 0.39
CA VAL A 395 -24.21 17.05 -0.11
C VAL A 395 -23.98 15.85 0.78
N LYS A 396 -24.26 14.66 0.26
CA LYS A 396 -24.14 13.40 1.01
C LYS A 396 -22.89 12.61 0.62
N LEU A 397 -22.45 11.73 1.52
CA LEU A 397 -21.24 10.90 1.32
C LEU A 397 -21.30 10.06 0.04
N TRP A 398 -22.46 9.46 -0.25
CA TRP A 398 -22.62 8.57 -1.41
C TRP A 398 -22.48 9.28 -2.77
N TYR A 399 -22.66 10.61 -2.82
CA TYR A 399 -22.39 11.40 -4.02
C TYR A 399 -20.93 11.37 -4.45
N PHE A 400 -20.02 11.07 -3.53
CA PHE A 400 -18.61 10.94 -3.82
C PHE A 400 -18.17 9.48 -3.90
N LEU A 401 -18.59 8.65 -2.94
CA LEU A 401 -18.13 7.26 -2.87
C LEU A 401 -18.58 6.43 -4.07
N ILE A 402 -19.87 6.48 -4.45
CA ILE A 402 -20.38 5.65 -5.53
C ILE A 402 -19.74 6.08 -6.87
N PRO A 403 -19.77 7.37 -7.27
CA PRO A 403 -19.13 7.77 -8.52
C PRO A 403 -17.62 7.55 -8.49
N GLY A 404 -16.94 7.86 -7.38
CA GLY A 404 -15.50 7.71 -7.24
C GLY A 404 -15.02 6.28 -7.44
N PHE A 405 -15.59 5.32 -6.69
CA PHE A 405 -15.25 3.90 -6.85
C PHE A 405 -15.78 3.32 -8.16
N ALA A 406 -16.94 3.75 -8.68
CA ALA A 406 -17.43 3.29 -9.99
C ALA A 406 -16.50 3.72 -11.13
N ILE A 407 -16.04 4.96 -11.14
CA ILE A 407 -15.07 5.47 -12.11
C ILE A 407 -13.75 4.71 -11.96
N ALA A 408 -13.24 4.53 -10.74
CA ALA A 408 -12.01 3.76 -10.51
C ALA A 408 -12.12 2.31 -11.00
N MET A 409 -13.25 1.63 -10.75
CA MET A 409 -13.51 0.29 -11.27
C MET A 409 -13.53 0.26 -12.80
N LEU A 410 -14.20 1.20 -13.46
CA LEU A 410 -14.25 1.27 -14.93
C LEU A 410 -12.86 1.58 -15.54
N LEU A 411 -12.09 2.45 -14.88
CA LEU A 411 -10.73 2.77 -15.27
C LEU A 411 -9.77 1.60 -15.01
N SER A 412 -10.03 0.71 -14.05
CA SER A 412 -9.17 -0.44 -13.79
C SER A 412 -9.01 -1.41 -14.97
N TYR A 413 -9.99 -1.47 -15.87
CA TYR A 413 -9.90 -2.23 -17.12
C TYR A 413 -9.10 -1.50 -18.21
N ARG A 414 -8.94 -0.18 -18.07
CA ARG A 414 -8.21 0.67 -18.99
C ARG A 414 -6.81 1.01 -18.51
N ALA A 415 -6.54 0.99 -17.21
CA ALA A 415 -5.23 1.27 -16.62
C ALA A 415 -4.21 0.17 -16.95
N GLU A 416 -2.95 0.46 -16.68
CA GLU A 416 -1.88 -0.53 -16.66
C GLU A 416 -2.06 -1.50 -15.47
N PRO A 417 -1.87 -2.83 -15.63
CA PRO A 417 -2.25 -3.82 -14.62
C PRO A 417 -1.61 -3.59 -13.25
N VAL A 418 -0.34 -3.18 -13.20
CA VAL A 418 0.40 -2.93 -11.96
C VAL A 418 -0.24 -1.77 -11.16
N PHE A 419 -0.72 -0.72 -11.83
CA PHE A 419 -1.39 0.41 -11.20
C PHE A 419 -2.71 0.03 -10.51
N VAL A 420 -3.40 -1.03 -10.96
CA VAL A 420 -4.66 -1.43 -10.33
C VAL A 420 -4.41 -1.91 -8.90
N GLY A 421 -3.43 -2.80 -8.70
CA GLY A 421 -2.97 -3.25 -7.38
C GLY A 421 -2.55 -2.08 -6.50
N ILE A 422 -1.66 -1.24 -7.04
CA ILE A 422 -1.12 -0.06 -6.37
C ILE A 422 -2.21 0.91 -5.93
N ALA A 423 -3.19 1.22 -6.79
CA ALA A 423 -4.22 2.20 -6.51
C ALA A 423 -5.10 1.79 -5.33
N TYR A 424 -5.54 0.52 -5.30
CA TYR A 424 -6.34 0.01 -4.20
C TYR A 424 -5.55 -0.13 -2.90
N ASP A 425 -4.27 -0.53 -2.95
CA ASP A 425 -3.40 -0.53 -1.77
C ASP A 425 -3.21 0.89 -1.24
N ALA A 426 -2.93 1.87 -2.11
CA ALA A 426 -2.73 3.27 -1.75
C ALA A 426 -3.97 3.90 -1.08
N GLY A 427 -5.18 3.47 -1.48
CA GLY A 427 -6.43 3.84 -0.81
C GLY A 427 -6.41 3.49 0.67
N GLY A 428 -5.97 2.29 1.01
CA GLY A 428 -5.77 1.91 2.39
C GLY A 428 -4.62 2.68 3.04
N VAL A 429 -3.48 2.80 2.37
CA VAL A 429 -2.25 3.33 2.96
C VAL A 429 -2.35 4.83 3.33
N ALA A 430 -3.16 5.62 2.64
CA ALA A 430 -3.24 7.06 2.87
C ALA A 430 -4.01 7.47 4.16
N SER A 431 -4.75 6.55 4.77
CA SER A 431 -5.58 6.80 5.96
C SER A 431 -4.90 6.40 7.26
N GLY A 432 -3.66 6.84 7.47
CA GLY A 432 -2.87 6.48 8.65
C GLY A 432 -3.34 7.13 9.97
N PRO A 433 -2.54 6.95 11.04
CA PRO A 433 -2.95 7.31 12.40
C PRO A 433 -3.33 8.79 12.56
N MET A 434 -2.68 9.69 11.83
CA MET A 434 -2.98 11.11 11.88
C MET A 434 -4.36 11.46 11.29
N THR A 435 -4.80 10.70 10.28
CA THR A 435 -6.13 10.85 9.68
C THR A 435 -7.21 10.32 10.62
N ALA A 436 -7.00 9.11 11.17
CA ALA A 436 -7.96 8.48 12.09
C ALA A 436 -8.12 9.25 13.41
N THR A 437 -7.06 9.94 13.86
CA THR A 437 -7.07 10.72 15.10
C THR A 437 -7.46 12.16 14.87
N PHE A 438 -6.62 12.94 14.20
CA PHE A 438 -6.76 14.39 14.13
C PHE A 438 -7.76 14.83 13.07
N VAL A 439 -7.69 14.28 11.85
CA VAL A 439 -8.58 14.69 10.74
C VAL A 439 -10.04 14.31 11.03
N LEU A 440 -10.29 13.10 11.53
CA LEU A 440 -11.63 12.67 11.92
C LEU A 440 -12.17 13.51 13.10
N ALA A 441 -11.37 13.73 14.13
CA ALA A 441 -11.76 14.59 15.26
C ALA A 441 -12.02 16.04 14.82
N PHE A 442 -11.23 16.56 13.88
CA PHE A 442 -11.44 17.88 13.27
C PHE A 442 -12.77 17.96 12.51
N ALA A 443 -13.11 16.93 11.72
CA ALA A 443 -14.38 16.85 11.03
C ALA A 443 -15.57 16.74 11.99
N GLN A 444 -15.47 15.89 13.02
CA GLN A 444 -16.47 15.77 14.07
C GLN A 444 -16.69 17.10 14.79
N GLY A 445 -15.61 17.80 15.15
CA GLY A 445 -15.69 19.13 15.76
C GLY A 445 -16.41 20.14 14.88
N ALA A 446 -16.13 20.15 13.57
CA ALA A 446 -16.84 21.02 12.64
C ALA A 446 -18.35 20.70 12.57
N ALA A 447 -18.70 19.40 12.54
CA ALA A 447 -20.09 18.95 12.53
C ALA A 447 -20.86 19.31 13.82
N THR A 448 -20.20 19.39 14.97
CA THR A 448 -20.85 19.76 16.25
C THR A 448 -21.40 21.18 16.28
N ILE A 449 -20.78 22.14 15.57
CA ILE A 449 -21.17 23.57 15.60
C ILE A 449 -22.12 23.95 14.45
N ILE A 450 -22.13 23.18 13.36
CA ILE A 450 -23.00 23.47 12.22
C ILE A 450 -24.38 22.87 12.52
N ASP A 451 -25.37 23.74 12.75
CA ASP A 451 -26.73 23.35 13.17
C ASP A 451 -27.42 22.30 12.27
N THR A 452 -27.01 22.24 11.00
CA THR A 452 -27.58 21.32 10.01
C THR A 452 -26.84 19.99 9.88
N ALA A 453 -25.70 19.84 10.55
CA ALA A 453 -24.83 18.68 10.45
C ALA A 453 -25.07 17.71 11.61
N ASP A 454 -24.97 16.42 11.31
CA ASP A 454 -24.98 15.36 12.34
C ASP A 454 -23.59 14.75 12.49
N VAL A 455 -23.12 14.52 13.72
CA VAL A 455 -21.76 14.02 13.95
C VAL A 455 -21.57 12.59 13.41
N LEU A 456 -22.58 11.71 13.53
CA LEU A 456 -22.52 10.33 13.05
C LEU A 456 -22.66 10.24 11.53
N VAL A 457 -23.48 11.11 10.93
CA VAL A 457 -23.63 11.17 9.49
C VAL A 457 -22.45 11.93 8.90
N ASP A 458 -22.32 13.22 9.18
CA ASP A 458 -21.44 14.17 8.49
C ASP A 458 -20.03 14.24 9.06
N GLY A 459 -19.87 14.03 10.37
CA GLY A 459 -18.56 13.97 11.02
C GLY A 459 -17.74 12.72 10.62
N PHE A 460 -18.41 11.57 10.45
CA PHE A 460 -17.82 10.37 9.86
C PHE A 460 -17.90 10.39 8.33
N GLY A 461 -17.14 9.54 7.66
CA GLY A 461 -17.03 9.47 6.20
C GLY A 461 -15.89 10.29 5.63
N VAL A 462 -15.13 11.01 6.48
CA VAL A 462 -13.92 11.72 6.03
C VAL A 462 -12.81 10.74 5.72
N ILE A 463 -12.65 9.68 6.53
CA ILE A 463 -11.66 8.62 6.25
C ILE A 463 -12.06 7.87 4.97
N ALA A 464 -13.36 7.65 4.74
CA ALA A 464 -13.89 7.09 3.50
C ALA A 464 -13.46 7.88 2.25
N MET A 465 -13.55 9.21 2.32
CA MET A 465 -13.12 10.11 1.25
C MET A 465 -11.60 10.05 1.05
N VAL A 466 -10.85 10.04 2.15
CA VAL A 466 -9.37 9.87 2.14
C VAL A 466 -8.97 8.53 1.55
N ALA A 467 -9.75 7.46 1.77
CA ALA A 467 -9.46 6.14 1.22
C ALA A 467 -9.82 6.03 -0.28
N MET A 468 -10.90 6.67 -0.72
CA MET A 468 -11.33 6.63 -2.12
C MET A 468 -10.42 7.46 -3.05
N ALA A 469 -9.94 8.62 -2.58
CA ALA A 469 -9.21 9.56 -3.43
C ALA A 469 -7.86 9.03 -3.99
N PRO A 470 -7.01 8.32 -3.22
CA PRO A 470 -5.85 7.60 -3.74
C PRO A 470 -6.19 6.60 -4.83
N VAL A 471 -7.26 5.82 -4.63
CA VAL A 471 -7.70 4.81 -5.60
C VAL A 471 -8.04 5.48 -6.91
N LEU A 472 -8.86 6.54 -6.87
CA LEU A 472 -9.25 7.27 -8.06
C LEU A 472 -8.05 7.98 -8.73
N SER A 473 -7.24 8.70 -7.95
CA SER A 473 -6.13 9.50 -8.46
C SER A 473 -5.02 8.65 -9.09
N LEU A 474 -4.62 7.53 -8.45
CA LEU A 474 -3.65 6.61 -9.03
C LEU A 474 -4.22 5.80 -10.19
N MET A 475 -5.52 5.51 -10.21
CA MET A 475 -6.14 4.86 -11.37
C MET A 475 -6.16 5.77 -12.60
N ILE A 476 -6.43 7.07 -12.40
CA ILE A 476 -6.31 8.09 -13.44
C ILE A 476 -4.85 8.14 -13.92
N LEU A 477 -3.89 8.20 -13.00
CA LEU A 477 -2.46 8.21 -13.34
C LEU A 477 -2.07 6.97 -14.16
N GLY A 478 -2.43 5.77 -13.71
CA GLY A 478 -2.16 4.52 -14.42
C GLY A 478 -2.85 4.42 -15.78
N THR A 479 -4.00 5.08 -15.95
CA THR A 479 -4.65 5.20 -17.26
C THR A 479 -3.84 6.13 -18.17
N VAL A 480 -3.34 7.26 -17.66
CA VAL A 480 -2.49 8.19 -18.44
C VAL A 480 -1.19 7.52 -18.86
N PHE A 481 -0.56 6.73 -17.98
CA PHE A 481 0.67 5.99 -18.26
C PHE A 481 0.50 5.05 -19.45
N LYS A 482 -0.56 4.24 -19.46
CA LYS A 482 -0.83 3.31 -20.56
C LYS A 482 -1.04 3.98 -21.92
N HIS A 483 -1.53 5.23 -21.94
CA HIS A 483 -1.80 5.96 -23.19
C HIS A 483 -0.61 6.77 -23.70
N LYS A 484 0.44 6.97 -22.88
CA LYS A 484 1.66 7.64 -23.33
C LYS A 484 2.50 6.67 -24.18
N ARG A 485 2.41 6.82 -25.50
CA ARG A 485 3.44 6.32 -26.43
C ARG A 485 4.67 7.23 -26.32
N VAL A 486 5.84 6.66 -26.14
CA VAL A 486 7.09 7.39 -26.31
C VAL A 486 7.14 7.80 -27.79
N VAL A 487 7.09 9.10 -28.07
CA VAL A 487 7.14 9.63 -29.44
C VAL A 487 8.60 9.86 -29.76
N TYR A 488 9.18 8.97 -30.56
CA TYR A 488 10.52 9.16 -31.10
C TYR A 488 10.47 10.19 -32.23
N PRO A 489 11.37 11.18 -32.26
CA PRO A 489 11.65 11.87 -33.51
C PRO A 489 12.07 10.82 -34.54
N THR A 490 11.43 10.82 -35.71
CA THR A 490 11.73 9.89 -36.80
C THR A 490 13.18 10.13 -37.24
N ILE A 491 14.10 9.28 -36.79
CA ILE A 491 15.48 9.29 -37.30
C ILE A 491 15.41 8.71 -38.71
N GLU A 492 15.91 9.45 -39.72
CA GLU A 492 16.10 8.91 -41.06
C GLU A 492 16.90 7.59 -40.95
N LYS A 493 16.29 6.47 -41.39
CA LYS A 493 16.95 5.16 -41.47
C LYS A 493 18.24 5.33 -42.29
N LYS A 494 19.38 5.36 -41.61
CA LYS A 494 20.66 5.06 -42.25
C LYS A 494 20.71 3.56 -42.47
N GLU A 495 21.12 3.14 -43.65
CA GLU A 495 21.40 1.72 -43.94
C GLU A 495 22.24 1.12 -42.81
N VAL A 496 21.76 0.01 -42.24
CA VAL A 496 22.51 -0.78 -41.27
C VAL A 496 23.79 -1.23 -41.97
N LYS A 497 24.91 -0.60 -41.63
CA LYS A 497 26.22 -1.12 -42.00
C LYS A 497 26.41 -2.42 -41.22
N LYS A 498 26.69 -3.50 -41.94
CA LYS A 498 27.04 -4.80 -41.34
C LYS A 498 28.09 -4.59 -40.24
N SER A 499 27.87 -5.24 -39.10
CA SER A 499 28.81 -5.23 -37.99
C SER A 499 30.13 -5.85 -38.47
N TYR A 500 31.23 -5.13 -38.34
CA TYR A 500 32.57 -5.69 -38.54
C TYR A 500 33.08 -6.10 -37.18
N LEU A 501 33.10 -7.41 -36.90
CA LEU A 501 33.86 -7.94 -35.77
C LEU A 501 35.34 -7.72 -36.05
N THR A 502 36.06 -7.07 -35.13
CA THR A 502 37.52 -6.92 -35.20
C THR A 502 38.18 -8.29 -35.25
N GLU A 503 38.90 -8.59 -36.33
CA GLU A 503 39.80 -9.74 -36.39
C GLU A 503 40.93 -9.57 -35.36
N GLU A 504 41.33 -10.70 -34.76
CA GLU A 504 42.41 -10.87 -33.75
C GLU A 504 42.05 -10.68 -32.26
N ILE A 505 41.07 -11.44 -31.75
CA ILE A 505 41.18 -12.01 -30.38
C ILE A 505 40.65 -13.45 -30.42
N ASN A 506 41.41 -14.42 -29.89
CA ASN A 506 41.06 -15.86 -29.86
C ASN A 506 39.95 -16.16 -28.83
N ILE A 507 38.81 -15.50 -28.99
CA ILE A 507 37.63 -15.62 -28.12
C ILE A 507 36.60 -16.47 -28.86
N GLN A 508 36.13 -17.54 -28.23
CA GLN A 508 35.19 -18.51 -28.84
C GLN A 508 33.71 -18.12 -28.69
N HIS A 509 33.41 -17.13 -27.86
CA HIS A 509 32.04 -16.75 -27.51
C HIS A 509 31.83 -15.23 -27.57
N ASP A 510 30.62 -14.82 -27.94
CA ASP A 510 30.18 -13.43 -27.85
C ASP A 510 28.98 -13.33 -26.91
N CYS A 511 28.93 -12.23 -26.16
CA CYS A 511 27.76 -11.80 -25.42
C CYS A 511 26.97 -10.84 -26.30
N ILE A 512 25.79 -11.26 -26.73
CA ILE A 512 24.82 -10.40 -27.41
C ILE A 512 23.88 -9.85 -26.34
N MET A 513 23.80 -8.53 -26.24
CA MET A 513 22.89 -7.81 -25.36
C MET A 513 21.86 -7.08 -26.21
N ALA A 514 20.63 -7.61 -26.23
CA ALA A 514 19.49 -6.98 -26.88
C ALA A 514 18.69 -6.20 -25.84
N ILE A 515 18.50 -4.91 -26.05
CA ILE A 515 17.67 -4.04 -25.20
C ILE A 515 16.40 -3.72 -25.98
N VAL A 516 15.24 -4.01 -25.40
CA VAL A 516 13.92 -3.74 -26.00
C VAL A 516 12.97 -3.13 -24.99
N ASN A 517 11.87 -2.55 -25.46
CA ASN A 517 10.72 -2.22 -24.64
C ASN A 517 10.16 -3.46 -23.94
N ARG A 518 9.59 -3.26 -22.76
CA ARG A 518 8.98 -4.34 -22.01
C ARG A 518 7.87 -5.05 -22.77
N GLY A 519 7.83 -6.38 -22.62
CA GLY A 519 6.84 -7.26 -23.25
C GLY A 519 7.32 -7.87 -24.57
N PHE A 520 8.53 -7.49 -25.02
CA PHE A 520 9.14 -8.02 -26.25
C PHE A 520 10.20 -9.08 -25.98
N ALA A 521 10.62 -9.33 -24.72
CA ALA A 521 11.67 -10.30 -24.43
C ALA A 521 11.38 -11.72 -24.97
N GLU A 522 10.13 -12.22 -24.87
CA GLU A 522 9.79 -13.53 -25.45
C GLU A 522 10.02 -13.55 -26.97
N LYS A 523 9.59 -12.50 -27.66
CA LYS A 523 9.79 -12.35 -29.10
C LYS A 523 11.26 -12.26 -29.47
N VAL A 524 12.07 -11.52 -28.71
CA VAL A 524 13.54 -11.47 -28.87
C VAL A 524 14.15 -12.86 -28.71
N VAL A 525 13.74 -13.61 -27.68
CA VAL A 525 14.24 -14.97 -27.43
C VAL A 525 13.82 -15.94 -28.55
N ASP A 526 12.60 -15.84 -29.05
CA ASP A 526 12.10 -16.69 -30.14
C ASP A 526 12.87 -16.43 -31.44
N VAL A 527 13.03 -15.15 -31.83
CA VAL A 527 13.80 -14.75 -33.02
C VAL A 527 15.27 -15.19 -32.89
N ALA A 528 15.89 -15.00 -31.72
CA ALA A 528 17.26 -15.41 -31.50
C ALA A 528 17.45 -16.94 -31.52
N ARG A 529 16.46 -17.71 -31.03
CA ARG A 529 16.48 -19.18 -31.07
C ARG A 529 16.38 -19.72 -32.48
N GLU A 530 15.53 -19.13 -33.31
CA GLU A 530 15.44 -19.48 -34.74
C GLU A 530 16.78 -19.25 -35.47
N ALA A 531 17.55 -18.25 -35.03
CA ALA A 531 18.88 -17.94 -35.54
C ALA A 531 20.03 -18.75 -34.88
N GLY A 532 19.75 -19.67 -33.95
CA GLY A 532 20.74 -20.59 -33.37
C GLY A 532 21.17 -20.29 -31.93
N ALA A 533 20.58 -19.30 -31.25
CA ALA A 533 20.81 -19.10 -29.82
C ALA A 533 20.20 -20.25 -28.98
N THR A 534 20.95 -20.74 -28.00
CA THR A 534 20.52 -21.90 -27.18
C THR A 534 19.94 -21.52 -25.82
N GLY A 535 20.28 -20.34 -25.31
CA GLY A 535 19.85 -19.84 -24.02
C GLY A 535 19.92 -18.32 -23.95
N ALA A 536 19.09 -17.75 -23.08
CA ALA A 536 19.00 -16.32 -22.86
C ALA A 536 18.77 -16.05 -21.37
N THR A 537 19.33 -14.95 -20.88
CA THR A 537 19.04 -14.40 -19.56
C THR A 537 18.32 -13.08 -19.77
N ILE A 538 17.14 -12.91 -19.15
CA ILE A 538 16.35 -11.69 -19.25
C ILE A 538 16.53 -10.90 -17.95
N ILE A 539 16.85 -9.62 -18.07
CA ILE A 539 17.05 -8.68 -16.97
C ILE A 539 16.11 -7.50 -17.19
N HIS A 540 15.35 -7.09 -16.18
CA HIS A 540 14.54 -5.87 -16.23
C HIS A 540 15.40 -4.65 -15.86
N GLY A 541 15.22 -3.53 -16.57
CA GLY A 541 15.98 -2.31 -16.35
C GLY A 541 15.26 -1.05 -16.84
N ARG A 542 15.96 0.09 -16.75
CA ARG A 542 15.50 1.39 -17.25
C ARG A 542 16.40 1.86 -18.38
N GLY A 543 15.81 2.46 -19.41
CA GLY A 543 16.54 3.21 -20.42
C GLY A 543 16.64 4.68 -20.06
N THR A 544 17.81 5.27 -20.26
CA THR A 544 17.96 6.74 -20.34
C THR A 544 18.63 7.01 -21.67
N ASP A 545 17.97 7.73 -22.57
CA ASP A 545 18.62 8.24 -23.79
C ASP A 545 18.77 9.77 -23.71
N GLY A 546 19.72 10.35 -24.46
CA GLY A 546 20.01 11.79 -24.44
C GLY A 546 18.96 12.67 -25.15
N HIS A 547 17.86 12.08 -25.64
CA HIS A 547 16.80 12.70 -26.43
C HIS A 547 15.37 12.37 -25.92
N GLN A 548 15.23 11.58 -24.85
CA GLN A 548 14.00 11.08 -24.27
C GLN A 548 13.56 11.97 -23.12
N GLU A 549 12.94 13.08 -23.47
CA GLU A 549 12.17 13.85 -22.51
C GLU A 549 10.71 13.37 -22.54
N VAL A 550 10.39 12.25 -21.87
CA VAL A 550 8.98 11.94 -21.59
C VAL A 550 8.55 12.82 -20.41
N VAL A 551 8.39 14.12 -20.68
CA VAL A 551 7.88 15.06 -19.70
C VAL A 551 6.38 14.81 -19.55
N LEU A 552 5.90 14.59 -18.33
CA LEU A 552 4.49 14.85 -18.03
C LEU A 552 4.27 16.36 -18.19
N PRO A 553 3.46 16.83 -19.17
CA PRO A 553 3.33 18.27 -19.48
C PRO A 553 2.91 19.13 -18.29
N ILE A 554 2.36 18.50 -17.24
CA ILE A 554 1.83 19.14 -16.05
C ILE A 554 2.91 19.30 -14.95
N LEU A 555 4.00 18.51 -14.96
CA LEU A 555 4.80 18.29 -13.74
C LEU A 555 6.34 18.28 -13.90
N ASN A 556 6.89 18.43 -15.10
CA ASN A 556 8.35 18.43 -15.33
C ASN A 556 9.09 17.24 -14.68
N ILE A 557 8.43 16.07 -14.65
CA ILE A 557 9.01 14.80 -14.20
C ILE A 557 9.38 14.02 -15.44
N GLU A 558 10.65 13.63 -15.50
CA GLU A 558 11.23 12.80 -16.56
C GLU A 558 10.84 11.34 -16.32
N LEU A 559 10.09 10.75 -17.25
CA LEU A 559 9.69 9.35 -17.19
C LEU A 559 10.70 8.51 -17.95
N GLN A 560 11.40 7.62 -17.26
CA GLN A 560 12.34 6.68 -17.90
C GLN A 560 11.58 5.48 -18.46
N PRO A 561 11.71 5.12 -19.75
CA PRO A 561 11.01 3.96 -20.30
C PRO A 561 11.52 2.67 -19.67
N GLU A 562 10.59 1.75 -19.47
CA GLU A 562 10.89 0.40 -19.00
C GLU A 562 11.51 -0.43 -20.12
N LYS A 563 12.63 -1.10 -19.83
CA LYS A 563 13.39 -1.88 -20.80
C LYS A 563 13.63 -3.30 -20.29
N GLU A 564 13.62 -4.26 -21.21
CA GLU A 564 14.11 -5.62 -21.01
C GLU A 564 15.47 -5.74 -21.69
N ILE A 565 16.46 -6.24 -20.95
CA ILE A 565 17.81 -6.54 -21.43
C ILE A 565 17.92 -8.06 -21.54
N ILE A 566 18.07 -8.56 -22.75
CA ILE A 566 18.20 -9.98 -23.05
C ILE A 566 19.66 -10.25 -23.40
N LEU A 567 20.31 -11.07 -22.58
CA LEU A 567 21.68 -11.50 -22.75
C LEU A 567 21.72 -12.90 -23.37
N PHE A 568 22.44 -13.04 -24.47
CA PHE A 568 22.75 -14.31 -25.11
C PHE A 568 24.26 -14.55 -25.07
N ILE A 569 24.69 -15.69 -24.55
CA ILE A 569 26.06 -16.16 -24.75
C ILE A 569 26.03 -17.16 -25.91
N THR A 570 26.65 -16.79 -27.02
CA THR A 570 26.65 -17.57 -28.26
C THR A 570 28.08 -17.83 -28.72
N ARG A 571 28.29 -18.84 -29.57
CA ARG A 571 29.59 -19.02 -30.24
C ARG A 571 29.76 -17.93 -31.28
N SER A 572 30.96 -17.37 -31.43
CA SER A 572 31.19 -16.20 -32.30
C SER A 572 30.76 -16.40 -33.76
N HIS A 573 30.73 -17.64 -34.28
CA HIS A 573 30.24 -17.93 -35.64
C HIS A 573 28.71 -17.85 -35.81
N VAL A 574 27.94 -17.86 -34.71
CA VAL A 574 26.47 -17.75 -34.71
C VAL A 574 26.03 -16.32 -34.38
N SER A 575 26.91 -15.54 -33.76
CA SER A 575 26.57 -14.25 -33.17
C SER A 575 26.13 -13.21 -34.19
N GLU A 576 26.73 -13.21 -35.38
CA GLU A 576 26.33 -12.35 -36.50
C GLU A 576 24.90 -12.69 -36.97
N ALA A 577 24.58 -13.98 -37.16
CA ALA A 577 23.26 -14.41 -37.61
C ALA A 577 22.15 -14.06 -36.61
N VAL A 578 22.43 -14.18 -35.31
CA VAL A 578 21.49 -13.79 -34.25
C VAL A 578 21.28 -12.28 -34.23
N ALA A 579 22.36 -11.49 -34.27
CA ALA A 579 22.27 -10.03 -34.27
C ALA A 579 21.50 -9.50 -35.49
N ASP A 580 21.79 -10.02 -36.68
CA ASP A 580 21.12 -9.63 -37.92
C ASP A 580 19.62 -10.00 -37.91
N SER A 581 19.27 -11.17 -37.36
CA SER A 581 17.87 -11.60 -37.25
C SER A 581 17.07 -10.72 -36.29
N LEU A 582 17.69 -10.32 -35.18
CA LEU A 582 17.09 -9.41 -34.21
C LEU A 582 16.88 -8.00 -34.79
N MET A 583 17.88 -7.46 -35.47
CA MET A 583 17.81 -6.15 -36.13
C MET A 583 16.87 -6.15 -37.36
N GLY A 584 16.60 -7.31 -37.95
CA GLY A 584 15.73 -7.47 -39.12
C GLY A 584 14.25 -7.67 -38.82
N ASP A 585 13.86 -7.92 -37.56
CA ASP A 585 12.46 -8.13 -37.19
C ASP A 585 11.70 -6.79 -37.11
N LEU A 586 10.69 -6.65 -37.98
CA LEU A 586 9.89 -5.42 -38.11
C LEU A 586 9.15 -5.02 -36.83
N GLN A 587 8.75 -5.99 -36.01
CA GLN A 587 8.00 -5.74 -34.79
C GLN A 587 8.94 -5.29 -33.66
N LEU A 588 10.14 -5.90 -33.59
CA LEU A 588 11.20 -5.48 -32.67
C LEU A 588 11.76 -4.09 -33.03
N ASP A 589 11.82 -3.74 -34.30
CA ASP A 589 12.22 -2.39 -34.77
C ASP A 589 11.17 -1.33 -34.43
N GLN A 590 9.89 -1.59 -34.72
CA GLN A 590 8.82 -0.58 -34.60
C GLN A 590 8.24 -0.43 -33.18
N ASP A 591 7.92 -1.54 -32.52
CA ASP A 591 7.26 -1.53 -31.22
C ASP A 591 8.25 -1.85 -30.08
N GLY A 592 9.24 -2.69 -30.36
CA GLY A 592 10.26 -3.13 -29.41
C GLY A 592 11.44 -2.17 -29.23
N GLU A 593 11.67 -1.25 -30.17
CA GLU A 593 12.85 -0.36 -30.21
C GLU A 593 14.16 -1.07 -29.89
N ILE A 594 14.43 -2.13 -30.63
CA ILE A 594 15.57 -2.98 -30.33
C ILE A 594 16.92 -2.27 -30.53
N ALA A 595 17.77 -2.36 -29.52
CA ALA A 595 19.19 -2.03 -29.61
C ALA A 595 20.01 -3.30 -29.32
N VAL A 596 20.85 -3.69 -30.28
CA VAL A 596 21.71 -4.88 -30.14
C VAL A 596 23.15 -4.45 -29.97
N PHE A 597 23.77 -4.90 -28.88
CA PHE A 597 25.20 -4.76 -28.62
C PHE A 597 25.84 -6.15 -28.67
N VAL A 598 27.00 -6.27 -29.32
CA VAL A 598 27.76 -7.51 -29.36
C VAL A 598 29.13 -7.24 -28.74
N ALA A 599 29.46 -7.97 -27.69
CA ALA A 599 30.73 -7.87 -26.99
C ALA A 599 31.44 -9.24 -27.00
N PRO A 600 32.71 -9.32 -27.46
CA PRO A 600 33.50 -10.54 -27.33
C PRO A 600 33.65 -10.92 -25.85
N THR A 601 33.49 -12.20 -25.49
CA THR A 601 33.54 -12.64 -24.09
C THR A 601 34.20 -14.00 -23.89
N GLU A 602 35.00 -14.15 -22.83
CA GLU A 602 35.39 -15.47 -22.32
C GLU A 602 34.28 -16.02 -21.42
N ALA A 603 33.60 -17.08 -21.88
CA ALA A 603 32.51 -17.70 -21.14
C ALA A 603 32.85 -19.15 -20.75
N MET A 604 32.60 -19.48 -19.47
CA MET A 604 32.66 -20.86 -18.98
C MET A 604 31.24 -21.35 -18.68
N VAL A 605 30.70 -22.25 -19.51
CA VAL A 605 29.34 -22.78 -19.36
C VAL A 605 29.37 -24.08 -18.55
N LYS A 606 28.77 -24.08 -17.35
CA LYS A 606 28.68 -25.25 -16.48
C LYS A 606 27.22 -25.55 -16.13
N ASN A 607 26.71 -26.71 -16.52
CA ASN A 607 25.36 -27.17 -16.19
C ASN A 607 25.41 -28.49 -15.41
N HIS A 608 24.36 -28.81 -14.62
CA HIS A 608 24.32 -30.02 -13.78
C HIS A 608 24.57 -31.32 -14.56
N LYS A 609 24.15 -31.40 -15.83
CA LYS A 609 24.47 -32.53 -16.73
C LYS A 609 25.96 -32.69 -17.02
N ALA A 610 26.73 -31.60 -17.06
CA ALA A 610 28.18 -31.63 -17.29
C ALA A 610 28.95 -32.10 -16.04
N ILE A 611 28.35 -31.98 -14.85
CA ILE A 611 28.94 -32.42 -13.58
C ILE A 611 28.81 -33.94 -13.43
N GLU A 612 27.67 -34.53 -13.81
CA GLU A 612 27.47 -35.98 -13.75
C GLU A 612 28.25 -36.75 -14.83
N SER A 613 28.54 -36.14 -15.98
CA SER A 613 29.24 -36.79 -17.08
C SER A 613 30.76 -36.78 -16.98
N GLY A 614 31.38 -36.05 -16.04
CA GLY A 614 32.83 -35.83 -15.98
C GLY A 614 33.44 -35.09 -17.19
N ASN A 615 32.68 -34.96 -18.27
CA ASN A 615 33.02 -34.20 -19.45
C ASN A 615 32.69 -32.73 -19.21
N VAL A 616 33.75 -31.92 -19.07
CA VAL A 616 33.71 -30.54 -19.57
C VAL A 616 33.36 -30.67 -21.05
N ILE A 617 32.17 -30.23 -21.43
CA ILE A 617 31.74 -30.26 -22.82
C ILE A 617 32.50 -29.16 -23.54
N GLU A 618 33.73 -29.44 -24.01
CA GLU A 618 34.13 -28.90 -25.31
C GLU A 618 33.10 -29.45 -26.30
N GLY A 619 32.30 -28.56 -26.86
CA GLY A 619 31.17 -28.97 -27.70
C GLY A 619 31.66 -29.50 -29.04
N GLU A 620 32.13 -30.73 -29.04
CA GLU A 620 32.37 -31.56 -30.20
C GLU A 620 31.27 -32.61 -30.36
N GLN A 621 30.86 -32.78 -31.63
CA GLN A 621 30.09 -33.89 -32.20
C GLN A 621 28.61 -34.01 -31.83
N LYS A 622 27.75 -33.33 -32.62
CA LYS A 622 26.55 -33.94 -33.21
C LYS A 622 25.93 -33.03 -34.29
N VAL A 623 26.52 -32.98 -35.49
CA VAL A 623 25.81 -32.57 -36.72
C VAL A 623 26.20 -33.42 -37.96
N GLU A 624 27.29 -34.19 -37.95
CA GLU A 624 27.78 -34.80 -39.21
C GLU A 624 27.37 -36.26 -39.51
N SER A 625 26.42 -36.86 -38.80
CA SER A 625 26.06 -38.28 -39.04
C SER A 625 24.70 -38.55 -39.70
N GLU A 626 24.00 -37.55 -40.27
CA GLU A 626 22.71 -37.80 -40.96
C GLU A 626 22.70 -37.52 -42.47
N GLN A 627 23.83 -37.27 -43.12
CA GLN A 627 23.88 -37.11 -44.60
C GLN A 627 24.73 -38.13 -45.37
N LYS A 628 25.17 -39.23 -44.74
CA LYS A 628 25.74 -40.39 -45.46
C LYS A 628 25.10 -41.68 -44.95
N GLY A 629 23.87 -41.94 -45.40
CA GLY A 629 23.14 -43.10 -44.91
C GLY A 629 21.80 -43.43 -45.56
N LYS A 630 21.51 -43.00 -46.79
CA LYS A 630 20.75 -43.73 -47.84
C LYS A 630 20.51 -42.84 -49.05
#